data_AF-A0A1R1YEF8-F1
#
_entry.id   AF-A0A1R1YEF8-F1
#
_cell.length_a   1.000
_cell.length_b   1.000
_cell.length_c   1.000
_cell.angle_alpha   90.00
_cell.angle_beta   90.00
_cell.angle_gamma   90.00
#
_symmetry.space_group_name_H-M   'P 1'
#
loop_
_entity.id
_entity.type
_entity.pdbx_description
1 polymer ?
#
loop_
_entity_poly.entity_id
_entity_poly.type
_entity_poly.pdbx_seq_one_letter_code
_entity_poly.pdbx_strand_id
1 'polypeptide(L)'
;MSGDSDSKQERVPYSLREEWKDIEPISVQDGPDSICPISYLEEFKDTMSYLRAVMKKREISERAYELVGDSIRIHPANYSAWLYRMDLFWALEKDVIEELDWISDIASENPKNYQLWHQRQQIIEALYKLGKIEEF
;
A
#
# COMPACT_ATOMS: atom_id res chain seq x y z
N MET A 1 -2.23 34.73 11.82
CA MET A 1 -3.26 34.25 10.88
C MET A 1 -2.53 33.31 9.95
N SER A 2 -2.75 32.01 9.85
CA SER A 2 -3.70 31.05 10.41
C SER A 2 -2.90 29.73 10.39
N GLY A 3 -2.82 28.94 11.47
CA GLY A 3 -3.87 27.98 11.77
C GLY A 3 -3.85 26.84 10.74
N ASP A 4 -2.80 26.03 10.72
CA ASP A 4 -2.82 24.72 10.04
C ASP A 4 -2.73 23.64 11.13
N SER A 5 -3.86 23.50 11.84
CA SER A 5 -4.10 22.31 12.66
C SER A 5 -4.43 21.19 11.70
N ASP A 6 -3.41 20.56 11.15
CA ASP A 6 -3.55 19.30 10.44
C ASP A 6 -3.92 18.25 11.50
N SER A 7 -5.22 18.14 11.77
CA SER A 7 -5.77 17.14 12.66
C SER A 7 -5.55 15.79 12.00
N LYS A 8 -4.37 15.20 12.21
CA LYS A 8 -4.12 13.80 11.93
C LYS A 8 -5.17 13.02 12.71
N GLN A 9 -6.25 12.61 12.04
CA GLN A 9 -7.19 11.67 12.61
C GLN A 9 -6.37 10.48 13.08
N GLU A 10 -6.49 10.17 14.37
CA GLU A 10 -5.73 9.09 14.98
C GLU A 10 -6.14 7.78 14.32
N ARG A 11 -5.22 7.26 13.50
CA ARG A 11 -5.46 6.10 12.67
C ARG A 11 -5.55 4.86 13.57
N VAL A 12 -6.70 4.19 13.56
CA VAL A 12 -6.92 3.00 14.39
C VAL A 12 -6.03 1.84 13.91
N PRO A 13 -5.20 1.23 14.79
CA PRO A 13 -4.40 0.05 14.45
C PRO A 13 -5.26 -1.10 13.91
N TYR A 14 -4.74 -1.84 12.94
CA TYR A 14 -5.41 -3.00 12.33
C TYR A 14 -5.74 -4.07 13.36
N SER A 15 -4.90 -4.26 14.36
CA SER A 15 -5.14 -5.15 15.51
C SER A 15 -6.40 -4.83 16.33
N LEU A 16 -6.94 -3.62 16.24
CA LEU A 16 -8.16 -3.20 16.95
C LEU A 16 -9.40 -3.15 16.05
N ARG A 17 -9.25 -3.41 14.74
CA ARG A 17 -10.35 -3.35 13.79
C ARG A 17 -11.11 -4.68 13.76
N GLU A 18 -12.43 -4.61 13.86
CA GLU A 18 -13.30 -5.80 13.91
C GLU A 18 -13.20 -6.64 12.64
N GLU A 19 -13.08 -5.99 11.48
CA GLU A 19 -12.99 -6.62 10.17
C GLU A 19 -11.64 -7.32 9.91
N TRP A 20 -10.70 -7.28 10.85
CA TRP A 20 -9.38 -7.93 10.73
C TRP A 20 -9.18 -9.09 11.72
N LYS A 21 -10.18 -9.40 12.56
CA LYS A 21 -10.09 -10.47 13.58
C LYS A 21 -9.95 -11.88 13.01
N ASP A 22 -10.30 -12.10 11.74
CA ASP A 22 -10.18 -13.39 11.05
C ASP A 22 -8.75 -13.67 10.51
N ILE A 23 -7.84 -12.69 10.64
CA ILE A 23 -6.47 -12.80 10.17
C ILE A 23 -5.49 -12.70 11.34
N GLU A 24 -4.64 -13.70 11.46
CA GLU A 24 -3.51 -13.64 12.39
C GLU A 24 -2.34 -12.86 11.75
N PRO A 25 -1.87 -11.77 12.37
CA PRO A 25 -0.79 -10.95 11.81
C PRO A 25 0.56 -11.70 11.85
N ILE A 26 1.41 -11.45 10.84
CA ILE A 26 2.73 -12.10 10.73
C ILE A 26 3.84 -11.06 11.00
N SER A 27 4.37 -11.08 12.22
CA SER A 27 5.46 -10.20 12.63
C SER A 27 6.81 -10.61 12.04
N VAL A 28 7.73 -9.65 11.91
CA VAL A 28 9.14 -9.95 11.64
C VAL A 28 9.73 -10.65 12.86
N GLN A 29 10.39 -11.78 12.64
CA GLN A 29 11.14 -12.49 13.68
C GLN A 29 12.63 -12.17 13.52
N ASP A 30 13.07 -11.07 14.10
CA ASP A 30 14.50 -10.82 14.26
C ASP A 30 15.02 -11.74 15.38
N GLY A 31 15.90 -12.68 15.01
CA GLY A 31 16.53 -13.58 15.97
C GLY A 31 17.50 -12.85 16.92
N PRO A 32 17.95 -13.53 17.99
CA PRO A 32 18.90 -12.95 18.95
C PRO A 32 20.21 -12.49 18.31
N ASP A 33 20.60 -13.07 17.17
CA ASP A 33 21.80 -12.75 16.41
C ASP A 33 21.55 -11.78 15.23
N SER A 34 20.44 -11.03 15.23
CA SER A 34 20.14 -10.07 14.16
C SER A 34 21.21 -8.98 14.10
N ILE A 35 21.81 -8.82 12.93
CA ILE A 35 23.00 -7.98 12.71
C ILE A 35 22.60 -6.52 12.41
N CYS A 36 21.34 -6.27 12.05
CA CYS A 36 20.81 -4.94 11.75
C CYS A 36 19.30 -4.84 12.06
N PRO A 37 18.89 -5.04 13.32
CA PRO A 37 17.49 -4.93 13.70
C PRO A 37 17.05 -3.47 13.58
N ILE A 38 15.88 -3.25 12.97
CA ILE A 38 15.31 -1.92 12.84
C ILE A 38 14.28 -1.74 13.96
N SER A 39 14.46 -0.70 14.77
CA SER A 39 13.48 -0.33 15.80
C SER A 39 12.26 0.35 15.17
N TYR A 40 11.35 -0.45 14.61
CA TYR A 40 10.13 0.04 13.96
C TYR A 40 9.15 0.70 14.96
N LEU A 41 8.41 1.69 14.49
CA LEU A 41 7.24 2.23 15.17
C LEU A 41 6.13 1.17 15.26
N GLU A 42 5.27 1.24 16.27
CA GLU A 42 4.17 0.27 16.47
C GLU A 42 3.20 0.25 15.27
N GLU A 43 2.85 1.41 14.71
CA GLU A 43 2.02 1.51 13.50
C GLU A 43 2.64 0.76 12.30
N PHE A 44 3.96 0.87 12.13
CA PHE A 44 4.69 0.18 11.08
C PHE A 44 4.65 -1.33 11.31
N LYS A 45 4.90 -1.78 12.55
CA LYS A 45 4.85 -3.21 12.91
C LYS A 45 3.48 -3.78 12.63
N ASP A 46 2.42 -3.13 13.11
CA ASP A 46 1.04 -3.55 12.95
C ASP A 46 0.66 -3.66 11.47
N THR A 47 0.76 -2.55 10.71
CA THR A 47 0.40 -2.52 9.28
C THR A 47 1.17 -3.54 8.46
N MET A 48 2.50 -3.64 8.64
CA MET A 48 3.32 -4.57 7.88
C MET A 48 3.08 -6.03 8.28
N SER A 49 2.65 -6.30 9.51
CA SER A 49 2.33 -7.67 9.94
C SER A 49 1.03 -8.16 9.31
N TYR A 50 0.02 -7.29 9.20
CA TYR A 50 -1.19 -7.59 8.45
C TYR A 50 -0.93 -7.70 6.95
N LEU A 51 -0.09 -6.84 6.37
CA LEU A 51 0.32 -6.95 4.96
C LEU A 51 0.90 -8.33 4.67
N ARG A 52 1.83 -8.81 5.49
CA ARG A 52 2.42 -10.15 5.34
C ARG A 52 1.37 -11.25 5.44
N ALA A 53 0.39 -11.11 6.33
CA ALA A 53 -0.67 -12.09 6.52
C ALA A 53 -1.60 -12.20 5.28
N VAL A 54 -2.04 -11.07 4.73
CA VAL A 54 -2.88 -11.08 3.51
C VAL A 54 -2.13 -11.58 2.29
N MET A 55 -0.85 -11.18 2.14
CA MET A 55 0.00 -11.65 1.05
C MET A 55 0.24 -13.16 1.13
N LYS A 56 0.43 -13.72 2.34
CA LYS A 56 0.58 -15.17 2.53
C LYS A 56 -0.69 -15.93 2.13
N LYS A 57 -1.87 -15.39 2.43
CA LYS A 57 -3.16 -15.96 2.03
C LYS A 57 -3.50 -15.68 0.55
N ARG A 58 -2.76 -14.79 -0.12
CA ARG A 58 -3.10 -14.25 -1.45
C ARG A 58 -4.54 -13.76 -1.52
N GLU A 59 -4.96 -13.03 -0.48
CA GLU A 59 -6.32 -12.53 -0.40
C GLU A 59 -6.60 -11.52 -1.53
N ILE A 60 -7.77 -11.58 -2.16
CA ILE A 60 -8.21 -10.58 -3.14
C ILE A 60 -9.51 -9.99 -2.59
N SER A 61 -9.42 -8.81 -1.98
CA SER A 61 -10.53 -8.14 -1.30
C SER A 61 -10.30 -6.63 -1.24
N GLU A 62 -11.38 -5.86 -1.08
CA GLU A 62 -11.30 -4.40 -0.95
C GLU A 62 -10.48 -3.99 0.29
N ARG A 63 -10.69 -4.67 1.43
CA ARG A 63 -9.91 -4.42 2.66
C ARG A 63 -8.40 -4.66 2.45
N ALA A 64 -8.03 -5.67 1.64
CA ALA A 64 -6.63 -5.93 1.33
C ALA A 64 -6.05 -4.81 0.46
N TYR A 65 -6.81 -4.30 -0.51
CA TYR A 65 -6.39 -3.20 -1.36
C TYR A 65 -6.16 -1.89 -0.58
N GLU A 66 -7.04 -1.57 0.38
CA GLU A 66 -6.86 -0.46 1.31
C GLU A 66 -5.61 -0.64 2.19
N LEU A 67 -5.46 -1.80 2.82
CA LEU A 67 -4.29 -2.13 3.64
C LEU A 67 -2.98 -2.00 2.86
N VAL A 68 -2.95 -2.48 1.62
CA VAL A 68 -1.76 -2.39 0.77
C VAL A 68 -1.45 -0.93 0.46
N GLY A 69 -2.46 -0.11 0.14
CA GLY A 69 -2.27 1.33 -0.09
C GLY A 69 -1.66 2.03 1.12
N ASP A 70 -2.13 1.68 2.31
CA ASP A 70 -1.58 2.22 3.55
C ASP A 70 -0.15 1.76 3.83
N SER A 71 0.14 0.48 3.57
CA SER A 71 1.50 -0.05 3.70
C SER A 71 2.48 0.65 2.76
N ILE A 72 2.02 1.04 1.56
CA ILE A 72 2.80 1.80 0.58
C ILE A 72 3.01 3.23 1.08
N ARG A 73 2.00 3.91 1.63
CA ARG A 73 2.20 5.25 2.21
C ARG A 73 3.24 5.24 3.33
N ILE A 74 3.23 4.20 4.17
CA ILE A 74 4.21 4.05 5.26
C ILE A 74 5.61 3.69 4.73
N HIS A 75 5.71 2.88 3.68
CA HIS A 75 6.99 2.48 3.09
C HIS A 75 6.92 2.39 1.56
N PRO A 76 7.03 3.53 0.85
CA PRO A 76 6.85 3.57 -0.60
C PRO A 76 7.87 2.75 -1.38
N ALA A 77 9.04 2.46 -0.80
CA ALA A 77 10.07 1.64 -1.45
C ALA A 77 9.79 0.12 -1.40
N ASN A 78 8.71 -0.33 -0.75
CA ASN A 78 8.35 -1.74 -0.66
C ASN A 78 7.81 -2.29 -1.98
N TYR A 79 8.69 -2.79 -2.85
CA TYR A 79 8.31 -3.34 -4.16
C TYR A 79 7.32 -4.52 -4.08
N SER A 80 7.34 -5.29 -2.99
CA SER A 80 6.40 -6.42 -2.83
C SER A 80 4.98 -5.95 -2.58
N ALA A 81 4.80 -4.83 -1.87
CA ALA A 81 3.50 -4.21 -1.69
C ALA A 81 2.96 -3.64 -3.01
N TRP A 82 3.81 -2.99 -3.82
CA TRP A 82 3.42 -2.48 -5.14
C TRP A 82 3.01 -3.59 -6.11
N LEU A 83 3.78 -4.69 -6.16
CA LEU A 83 3.42 -5.84 -6.99
C LEU A 83 2.04 -6.39 -6.62
N TYR A 84 1.80 -6.57 -5.32
CA TYR A 84 0.51 -7.05 -4.83
C TYR A 84 -0.61 -6.03 -5.05
N ARG A 85 -0.34 -4.73 -4.97
CA ARG A 85 -1.30 -3.68 -5.32
C ARG A 85 -1.74 -3.79 -6.77
N MET A 86 -0.81 -4.05 -7.69
CA MET A 86 -1.14 -4.23 -9.11
C MET A 86 -2.06 -5.45 -9.32
N ASP A 87 -1.77 -6.57 -8.67
CA ASP A 87 -2.63 -7.77 -8.74
C ASP A 87 -4.05 -7.46 -8.24
N LEU A 88 -4.17 -6.76 -7.11
CA LEU A 88 -5.46 -6.34 -6.55
C LEU A 88 -6.18 -5.34 -7.45
N PHE A 89 -5.47 -4.35 -7.99
CA PHE A 89 -6.00 -3.33 -8.89
C PHE A 89 -6.73 -3.97 -10.08
N TRP A 90 -6.07 -4.92 -10.75
CA TRP A 90 -6.68 -5.63 -11.88
C TRP A 90 -7.78 -6.59 -11.46
N ALA A 91 -7.57 -7.38 -10.40
CA ALA A 91 -8.53 -8.40 -9.98
C ALA A 91 -9.83 -7.81 -9.42
N LEU A 92 -9.78 -6.61 -8.84
CA LEU A 92 -10.93 -5.90 -8.31
C LEU A 92 -11.52 -4.87 -9.30
N GLU A 93 -10.98 -4.80 -10.52
CA GLU A 93 -11.43 -3.87 -11.57
C GLU A 93 -11.52 -2.42 -11.06
N LYS A 94 -10.50 -1.98 -10.32
CA LYS A 94 -10.46 -0.64 -9.71
C LYS A 94 -10.45 0.45 -10.79
N ASP A 95 -10.97 1.61 -10.43
CA ASP A 95 -10.98 2.75 -11.33
C ASP A 95 -9.56 3.25 -11.63
N VAL A 96 -9.29 3.43 -12.92
CA VAL A 96 -7.97 3.79 -13.43
C VAL A 96 -7.60 5.22 -13.05
N ILE A 97 -8.55 6.15 -13.06
CA ILE A 97 -8.31 7.55 -12.74
C ILE A 97 -8.04 7.71 -11.27
N GLU A 98 -8.85 7.08 -10.42
CA GLU A 98 -8.63 7.07 -8.98
C GLU A 98 -7.25 6.49 -8.62
N GLU A 99 -6.81 5.41 -9.27
CA GLU A 99 -5.48 4.84 -9.04
C GLU A 99 -4.36 5.77 -9.54
N LEU A 100 -4.50 6.40 -10.71
CA LEU A 100 -3.50 7.32 -11.25
C LEU A 100 -3.39 8.62 -10.44
N ASP A 101 -4.51 9.12 -9.91
CA ASP A 101 -4.55 10.27 -9.00
C ASP A 101 -3.87 9.91 -7.68
N TRP A 102 -4.21 8.75 -7.10
CA TRP A 102 -3.57 8.25 -5.88
C TRP A 102 -2.04 8.06 -6.05
N ILE A 103 -1.60 7.54 -7.20
CA ILE A 103 -0.17 7.46 -7.56
C ILE A 103 0.46 8.85 -7.62
N SER A 104 -0.25 9.84 -8.17
CA SER A 104 0.23 11.21 -8.30
C SER A 104 0.38 11.90 -6.93
N ASP A 105 -0.54 11.63 -6.01
CA ASP A 105 -0.46 12.09 -4.63
C ASP A 105 0.81 11.54 -3.94
N ILE A 106 1.08 10.24 -4.07
CA ILE A 106 2.31 9.65 -3.51
C ILE A 106 3.56 10.22 -4.18
N ALA A 107 3.50 10.48 -5.49
CA ALA A 107 4.61 11.05 -6.25
C ALA A 107 4.98 12.46 -5.78
N SER A 108 4.00 13.24 -5.30
CA SER A 108 4.24 14.60 -4.80
C SER A 108 5.23 14.62 -3.62
N GLU A 109 5.16 13.60 -2.76
CA GLU A 109 6.05 13.42 -1.61
C GLU A 109 7.28 12.54 -1.94
N ASN A 110 7.14 11.61 -2.90
CA ASN A 110 8.14 10.58 -3.20
C ASN A 110 8.57 10.56 -4.68
N PRO A 111 8.96 11.68 -5.31
CA PRO A 111 9.16 11.76 -6.76
C PRO A 111 10.34 10.92 -7.28
N LYS A 112 11.22 10.44 -6.39
CA LYS A 112 12.39 9.61 -6.73
C LYS A 112 12.18 8.12 -6.41
N ASN A 113 10.93 7.67 -6.34
CA ASN A 113 10.59 6.28 -6.08
C ASN A 113 10.41 5.49 -7.39
N TYR A 114 11.16 4.41 -7.58
CA TYR A 114 11.09 3.61 -8.80
C TYR A 114 9.78 2.83 -8.94
N GLN A 115 9.27 2.30 -7.82
CA GLN A 115 8.11 1.42 -7.82
C GLN A 115 6.83 2.17 -8.24
N LEU A 116 6.65 3.38 -7.68
CA LEU A 116 5.68 4.39 -8.09
C LEU A 116 5.61 4.57 -9.61
N TRP A 117 6.75 4.91 -10.23
CA TRP A 117 6.78 5.25 -11.64
C TRP A 117 6.58 4.02 -12.52
N HIS A 118 7.08 2.87 -12.06
CA HIS A 118 6.83 1.60 -12.72
C HIS A 118 5.36 1.19 -12.68
N GLN A 119 4.67 1.38 -11.56
CA GLN A 119 3.23 1.13 -11.42
C GLN A 119 2.45 2.00 -12.42
N ARG A 120 2.73 3.31 -12.44
CA ARG A 120 2.11 4.25 -13.37
C ARG A 120 2.33 3.84 -14.83
N GLN A 121 3.58 3.51 -15.19
CA GLN A 121 3.92 3.08 -16.54
C GLN A 121 3.12 1.85 -16.97
N GLN A 122 3.01 0.83 -16.11
CA GLN A 122 2.27 -0.39 -16.42
C GLN A 122 0.78 -0.13 -16.67
N ILE A 123 0.15 0.72 -15.85
CA ILE A 123 -1.26 1.11 -16.05
C ILE A 123 -1.42 1.80 -17.41
N ILE A 124 -0.61 2.81 -17.71
CA ILE A 124 -0.68 3.54 -18.99
C ILE A 124 -0.41 2.62 -20.19
N GLU A 125 0.56 1.71 -20.08
CA GLU A 125 0.87 0.74 -21.12
C GLU A 125 -0.32 -0.20 -21.39
N ALA A 126 -1.02 -0.64 -20.34
CA ALA A 126 -2.22 -1.45 -20.47
C ALA A 126 -3.35 -0.67 -21.18
N LEU A 127 -3.60 0.58 -20.80
CA LEU A 127 -4.60 1.44 -21.45
C LEU A 127 -4.30 1.65 -22.93
N TYR A 128 -3.03 1.91 -23.26
CA TYR A 128 -2.58 2.07 -24.64
C TYR A 128 -2.84 0.80 -25.46
N LYS A 129 -2.48 -0.38 -24.94
CA LYS A 129 -2.72 -1.67 -25.61
C LYS A 129 -4.20 -1.99 -25.79
N LEU A 130 -5.06 -1.52 -24.88
CA LEU A 130 -6.51 -1.69 -24.96
C LEU A 130 -7.18 -0.64 -25.87
N GLY A 131 -6.44 0.34 -26.39
CA GLY A 131 -7.00 1.43 -27.19
C GLY A 131 -7.86 2.41 -26.39
N LYS A 132 -7.74 2.41 -25.06
CA LYS A 132 -8.55 3.25 -24.15
C LYS A 132 -7.86 4.55 -23.74
N ILE A 133 -6.67 4.83 -24.27
CA ILE A 133 -5.89 6.00 -23.84
C ILE A 133 -6.53 7.34 -24.26
N GLU A 134 -7.36 7.32 -25.31
CA GLU A 134 -8.05 8.53 -25.81
C GLU A 134 -9.28 8.91 -24.97
N GLU A 135 -9.69 8.06 -24.03
CA GLU A 135 -10.79 8.32 -23.09
C GLU A 135 -10.34 9.15 -21.88
N PHE A 136 -9.06 9.56 -21.84
CA PHE A 136 -8.39 10.24 -20.73
C PHE A 136 -7.71 11.55 -21.13
#